data_AF-A0AAJ4XJK5-F1
#
_entry.id   AF-A0AAJ4XJK5-F1
#
_cell.length_a   1.000
_cell.length_b   1.000
_cell.length_c   1.000
_cell.angle_alpha   90.00
_cell.angle_beta   90.00
_cell.angle_gamma   90.00
#
_symmetry.space_group_name_H-M   'P 1'
#
loop_
_entity.id
_entity.type
_entity.pdbx_description
1 polymer ?
#
loop_
_entity_poly.entity_id
_entity_poly.type
_entity_poly.pdbx_seq_one_letter_code
_entity_poly.pdbx_strand_id
1 'polypeptide(L)'
;MANGHDQAFDAPLSPHPPSPKASASFLNTLNKVQSILARTSHDESLLRDEAWPSLLKRIYGALDTGKPITGAGPNRGLPMSTMVLTLKAAWHIDGTWPIGANALQQLEEHSKFNMARDKGPVGKQDPSPEDVAKAYKKRGVIVEGVQVVQDDW
;
A
#
# COMPACT_ATOMS: atom_id res chain seq x y z
N MET A 1 3.33 12.65 -36.19
CA MET A 1 3.54 13.08 -34.79
C MET A 1 2.31 12.67 -33.99
N ALA A 2 2.54 11.94 -32.88
CA ALA A 2 1.63 11.45 -31.80
C ALA A 2 0.37 10.66 -32.21
N ASN A 3 0.32 9.32 -32.13
CA ASN A 3 0.19 8.42 -30.94
C ASN A 3 -0.93 8.77 -29.95
N GLY A 4 -1.85 7.82 -29.77
CA GLY A 4 -2.90 7.80 -28.74
C GLY A 4 -3.69 6.49 -28.80
N HIS A 5 -3.02 5.37 -28.57
CA HIS A 5 -3.65 4.06 -28.34
C HIS A 5 -4.17 4.02 -26.89
N ASP A 6 -5.47 4.25 -26.70
CA ASP A 6 -6.18 3.92 -25.46
C ASP A 6 -7.15 2.77 -25.75
N GLN A 7 -6.61 1.54 -25.79
CA GLN A 7 -7.43 0.34 -25.64
C GLN A 7 -7.37 -0.09 -24.18
N ALA A 8 -8.50 0.11 -23.50
CA ALA A 8 -8.76 -0.31 -22.14
C ALA A 8 -8.50 -1.82 -21.97
N PHE A 9 -7.72 -2.13 -20.92
CA PHE A 9 -7.35 -3.46 -20.45
C PHE A 9 -8.54 -4.18 -19.79
N ASP A 10 -9.58 -4.50 -20.56
CA ASP A 10 -10.77 -5.20 -20.04
C ASP A 10 -11.02 -6.53 -20.78
N ALA A 11 -9.95 -7.32 -20.96
CA ALA A 11 -10.08 -8.68 -21.45
C ALA A 11 -10.38 -9.63 -20.27
N PRO A 12 -11.55 -10.31 -20.23
CA PRO A 12 -11.78 -11.36 -19.25
C PRO A 12 -10.74 -12.47 -19.48
N LEU A 13 -9.94 -12.75 -18.45
CA LEU A 13 -8.94 -13.82 -18.44
C LEU A 13 -9.61 -15.12 -18.86
N SER A 14 -9.33 -15.59 -20.08
CA SER A 14 -9.84 -16.86 -20.56
C SER A 14 -9.37 -17.98 -19.61
N PRO A 15 -10.27 -18.84 -19.11
CA PRO A 15 -9.87 -19.94 -18.23
C PRO A 15 -8.94 -20.87 -18.98
N HIS A 16 -7.69 -20.99 -18.52
CA HIS A 16 -6.76 -21.99 -19.05
C HIS A 16 -7.37 -23.39 -18.85
N PRO A 17 -7.36 -24.25 -19.89
CA PRO A 17 -7.94 -25.59 -19.78
C PRO A 17 -7.23 -26.39 -18.67
N PRO A 18 -7.98 -27.15 -17.84
CA PRO A 18 -7.40 -27.98 -16.81
C PRO A 18 -6.44 -28.98 -17.44
N SER A 19 -5.22 -29.06 -16.92
CA SER A 19 -4.24 -30.03 -17.40
C SER A 19 -4.68 -31.45 -17.02
N PRO A 20 -4.61 -32.43 -17.93
CA PRO A 20 -5.09 -33.80 -17.67
C PRO A 20 -4.28 -34.57 -16.61
N LYS A 21 -3.21 -33.98 -16.05
CA LYS A 21 -2.32 -34.59 -15.04
C LYS A 21 -2.45 -33.98 -13.64
N ALA A 22 -3.29 -32.96 -13.46
CA ALA A 22 -3.55 -32.40 -12.13
C ALA A 22 -4.49 -33.32 -11.36
N SER A 23 -4.24 -33.51 -10.06
CA SER A 23 -5.13 -34.28 -9.20
C SER A 23 -6.49 -33.57 -9.04
N ALA A 24 -7.57 -34.32 -8.92
CA ALA A 24 -8.91 -33.76 -8.71
C ALA A 24 -9.00 -32.92 -7.41
N SER A 25 -8.26 -33.31 -6.37
CA SER A 25 -8.16 -32.55 -5.11
C SER A 25 -7.50 -31.19 -5.31
N PHE A 26 -6.43 -31.12 -6.12
CA PHE A 26 -5.77 -29.88 -6.47
C PHE A 26 -6.71 -28.95 -7.24
N LEU A 27 -7.41 -29.46 -8.27
CA LEU A 27 -8.34 -28.67 -9.07
C LEU A 27 -9.52 -28.14 -8.23
N ASN A 28 -10.07 -28.95 -7.33
CA ASN A 28 -11.11 -28.51 -6.39
C ASN A 28 -10.61 -27.43 -5.44
N THR A 29 -9.38 -27.60 -4.91
CA THR A 29 -8.76 -26.59 -4.06
C THR A 29 -8.54 -25.30 -4.83
N LEU A 30 -8.03 -25.39 -6.05
CA LEU A 30 -7.78 -24.25 -6.93
C LEU A 30 -9.06 -23.46 -7.25
N ASN A 31 -10.13 -24.15 -7.63
CA ASN A 31 -11.43 -23.52 -7.88
C ASN A 31 -11.95 -22.80 -6.63
N LYS A 32 -11.85 -23.44 -5.47
CA LYS A 32 -12.22 -22.81 -4.19
C LYS A 32 -11.40 -21.53 -3.93
N VAL A 33 -10.10 -21.56 -4.23
CA VAL A 33 -9.23 -20.40 -4.10
C VAL A 33 -9.68 -19.25 -4.99
N GLN A 34 -9.93 -19.56 -6.27
CA GLN A 34 -10.35 -18.56 -7.24
C GLN A 34 -11.71 -17.96 -6.89
N SER A 35 -12.68 -18.78 -6.43
CA SER A 35 -13.99 -18.28 -6.00
C SER A 35 -13.91 -17.37 -4.78
N ILE A 36 -13.07 -17.71 -3.79
CA ILE A 36 -12.88 -16.86 -2.60
C ILE A 36 -12.23 -15.54 -3.02
N LEU A 37 -11.15 -15.59 -3.81
CA LEU A 37 -10.47 -14.38 -4.28
C LEU A 37 -11.38 -13.48 -5.10
N ALA A 38 -12.17 -14.02 -6.02
CA ALA A 38 -13.12 -13.23 -6.82
C ALA A 38 -14.20 -12.56 -5.96
N ARG A 39 -14.65 -13.25 -4.89
CA ARG A 39 -15.64 -12.69 -3.95
C ARG A 39 -15.05 -11.59 -3.08
N THR A 40 -13.82 -11.75 -2.61
CA THR A 40 -13.23 -10.84 -1.61
C THR A 40 -12.30 -9.78 -2.19
N SER A 41 -11.94 -9.83 -3.49
CA SER A 41 -10.96 -8.91 -4.08
C SER A 41 -11.38 -7.44 -4.09
N HIS A 42 -12.66 -7.14 -3.85
CA HIS A 42 -13.23 -5.79 -3.92
C HIS A 42 -13.40 -5.15 -2.54
N ASP A 43 -13.19 -5.90 -1.46
CA ASP A 43 -13.43 -5.45 -0.09
C ASP A 43 -12.26 -5.89 0.80
N GLU A 44 -11.55 -4.90 1.33
CA GLU A 44 -10.38 -5.11 2.19
C GLU A 44 -10.73 -5.88 3.47
N SER A 45 -11.89 -5.62 4.06
CA SER A 45 -12.32 -6.30 5.28
C SER A 45 -12.56 -7.77 5.03
N LEU A 46 -13.22 -8.13 3.92
CA LEU A 46 -13.43 -9.52 3.53
C LEU A 46 -12.12 -10.21 3.15
N LEU A 47 -11.23 -9.49 2.48
CA LEU A 47 -9.93 -10.01 2.12
C LEU A 47 -9.09 -10.32 3.38
N ARG A 48 -9.09 -9.41 4.36
CA ARG A 48 -8.32 -9.53 5.60
C ARG A 48 -8.91 -10.52 6.60
N ASP A 49 -10.22 -10.44 6.83
CA ASP A 49 -10.87 -11.15 7.92
C ASP A 49 -11.38 -12.53 7.48
N GLU A 50 -11.68 -12.71 6.18
CA GLU A 50 -12.20 -13.97 5.64
C GLU A 50 -11.17 -14.72 4.79
N ALA A 51 -10.71 -14.15 3.68
CA ALA A 51 -9.88 -14.86 2.70
C ALA A 51 -8.46 -15.15 3.22
N TRP A 52 -7.88 -14.21 3.96
CA TRP A 52 -6.50 -14.31 4.43
C TRP A 52 -6.25 -15.43 5.44
N PRO A 53 -6.92 -15.47 6.62
CA PRO A 53 -6.67 -16.53 7.61
C PRO A 53 -7.12 -17.89 7.10
N SER A 54 -8.19 -17.95 6.30
CA SER A 54 -8.75 -19.21 5.85
C SER A 54 -7.90 -19.90 4.79
N LEU A 55 -7.27 -19.15 3.88
CA LEU A 55 -6.65 -19.73 2.69
C LEU A 55 -5.35 -19.04 2.25
N LEU A 56 -5.38 -17.72 2.05
CA LEU A 56 -4.27 -17.03 1.36
C LEU A 56 -2.97 -17.07 2.15
N LYS A 57 -3.03 -17.04 3.48
CA LYS A 57 -1.84 -17.16 4.34
C LYS A 57 -1.04 -18.44 4.08
N ARG A 58 -1.73 -19.57 3.83
CA ARG A 58 -1.07 -20.87 3.54
C ARG A 58 -0.43 -20.88 2.17
N ILE A 59 -1.11 -20.30 1.18
CA ILE A 59 -0.59 -20.18 -0.19
C ILE A 59 0.62 -19.25 -0.21
N TYR A 60 0.51 -18.09 0.44
CA TYR A 60 1.57 -17.11 0.56
C TYR A 60 2.82 -17.72 1.21
N GLY A 61 2.68 -18.45 2.33
CA GLY A 61 3.82 -19.15 2.94
C GLY A 61 4.45 -20.22 2.05
N ALA A 62 3.64 -20.94 1.25
CA ALA A 62 4.18 -21.89 0.28
C ALA A 62 4.97 -21.19 -0.84
N LEU A 63 4.47 -20.05 -1.33
CA LEU A 63 5.17 -19.22 -2.32
C LEU A 63 6.50 -18.68 -1.78
N ASP A 64 6.51 -18.20 -0.54
CA ASP A 64 7.69 -17.61 0.11
C ASP A 64 8.80 -18.65 0.32
N THR A 65 8.43 -19.90 0.61
CA THR A 65 9.39 -21.00 0.82
C THR A 65 9.90 -21.63 -0.48
N GLY A 66 9.31 -21.31 -1.64
CA GLY A 66 9.64 -21.91 -2.93
C GLY A 66 9.35 -23.41 -3.03
N LYS A 67 8.60 -23.99 -2.08
CA LYS A 67 8.31 -25.43 -2.07
C LYS A 67 7.35 -25.81 -3.21
N PRO A 68 7.61 -26.91 -3.93
CA PRO A 68 6.72 -27.37 -4.99
C PRO A 68 5.37 -27.79 -4.41
N ILE A 69 4.29 -27.42 -5.12
CA ILE A 69 2.92 -27.69 -4.68
C ILE A 69 2.51 -29.10 -5.12
N THR A 70 2.15 -29.92 -4.14
CA THR A 70 1.72 -31.30 -4.36
C THR A 70 0.42 -31.36 -5.15
N GLY A 71 0.33 -32.28 -6.10
CA GLY A 71 -0.91 -32.57 -6.84
C GLY A 71 -1.18 -31.70 -8.07
N ALA A 72 -0.32 -30.70 -8.36
CA ALA A 72 -0.40 -29.89 -9.59
C ALA A 72 0.03 -30.65 -10.87
N GLY A 73 0.76 -31.75 -10.70
CA GLY A 73 1.33 -32.56 -11.79
C GLY A 73 2.79 -32.20 -12.12
N PRO A 74 3.47 -33.00 -12.97
CA PRO A 74 4.85 -32.72 -13.37
C PRO A 74 4.94 -31.39 -14.13
N ASN A 75 5.91 -30.54 -13.76
CA ASN A 75 6.18 -29.21 -14.33
C ASN A 75 5.05 -28.17 -14.16
N ARG A 76 4.20 -28.30 -13.13
CA ARG A 76 3.12 -27.34 -12.85
C ARG A 76 3.25 -26.72 -11.45
N GLY A 77 2.93 -25.43 -11.37
CA GLY A 77 2.73 -24.68 -10.13
C GLY A 77 1.30 -24.13 -10.04
N LEU A 78 1.09 -23.11 -9.23
CA LEU A 78 -0.17 -22.37 -9.23
C LEU A 78 -0.34 -21.60 -10.56
N PRO A 79 -1.58 -21.40 -11.03
CA PRO A 79 -1.85 -20.44 -12.08
C PRO A 79 -1.31 -19.06 -11.69
N MET A 80 -0.72 -18.37 -12.66
CA MET A 80 -0.15 -17.04 -12.44
C MET A 80 -1.19 -16.05 -11.90
N SER A 81 -2.44 -16.13 -12.37
CA SER A 81 -3.54 -15.30 -11.85
C SER A 81 -3.77 -15.51 -10.35
N THR A 82 -3.78 -16.75 -9.89
CA THR A 82 -3.90 -17.08 -8.47
C THR A 82 -2.73 -16.53 -7.66
N MET A 83 -1.50 -16.62 -8.19
CA MET A 83 -0.33 -16.04 -7.53
C MET A 83 -0.42 -14.52 -7.43
N VAL A 84 -0.68 -13.83 -8.54
CA VAL A 84 -0.79 -12.35 -8.57
C VAL A 84 -1.88 -11.87 -7.61
N LEU A 85 -3.04 -12.52 -7.62
CA LEU A 85 -4.13 -12.16 -6.71
C LEU A 85 -3.78 -12.42 -5.24
N THR A 86 -3.09 -13.53 -4.95
CA THR A 86 -2.63 -13.83 -3.58
C THR A 86 -1.59 -12.81 -3.10
N LEU A 87 -0.65 -12.43 -3.97
CA LEU A 87 0.38 -11.43 -3.66
C LEU A 87 -0.22 -10.03 -3.49
N LYS A 88 -1.15 -9.65 -4.38
CA LYS A 88 -1.88 -8.39 -4.26
C LYS A 88 -2.68 -8.36 -2.95
N ALA A 89 -3.38 -9.45 -2.62
CA ALA A 89 -4.06 -9.60 -1.33
C ALA A 89 -3.10 -9.44 -0.13
N ALA A 90 -1.89 -10.02 -0.23
CA ALA A 90 -0.87 -9.90 0.80
C ALA A 90 -0.40 -8.45 1.03
N TRP A 91 -0.40 -7.61 0.00
CA TRP A 91 -0.05 -6.19 0.14
C TRP A 91 -1.16 -5.35 0.75
N HIS A 92 -2.40 -5.81 0.71
CA HIS A 92 -3.55 -5.10 1.28
C HIS A 92 -3.86 -5.53 2.72
N ILE A 93 -3.25 -6.60 3.21
CA ILE A 93 -3.62 -7.21 4.49
C ILE A 93 -3.32 -6.35 5.71
N ASP A 94 -2.28 -5.53 5.62
CA ASP A 94 -1.82 -4.64 6.67
C ASP A 94 -2.61 -3.33 6.73
N GLY A 95 -3.56 -3.14 5.80
CA GLY A 95 -4.34 -1.91 5.66
C GLY A 95 -3.52 -0.71 5.19
N THR A 96 -2.26 -0.93 4.76
CA THR A 96 -1.41 0.13 4.24
C THR A 96 -1.83 0.55 2.83
N TRP A 97 -2.49 -0.35 2.09
CA TRP A 97 -2.91 -0.12 0.72
C TRP A 97 -4.42 -0.31 0.54
N PRO A 98 -5.16 0.73 0.14
CA PRO A 98 -6.61 0.63 -0.01
C PRO A 98 -7.02 -0.15 -1.27
N ILE A 99 -8.19 -0.80 -1.20
CA ILE A 99 -8.79 -1.59 -2.29
C ILE A 99 -9.96 -0.84 -2.93
N GLY A 100 -10.08 -0.90 -4.26
CA GLY A 100 -11.28 -0.50 -5.00
C GLY A 100 -11.23 0.90 -5.64
N ALA A 101 -12.33 1.30 -6.29
CA ALA A 101 -12.40 2.56 -7.05
C ALA A 101 -12.20 3.82 -6.17
N ASN A 102 -12.48 3.72 -4.87
CA ASN A 102 -12.33 4.81 -3.91
C ASN A 102 -10.97 4.78 -3.17
N ALA A 103 -10.05 3.91 -3.59
CA ALA A 103 -8.78 3.70 -2.90
C ALA A 103 -7.93 4.98 -2.80
N LEU A 104 -7.93 5.80 -3.84
CA LEU A 104 -7.24 7.10 -3.84
C LEU A 104 -7.80 8.08 -2.80
N GLN A 105 -9.13 8.10 -2.65
CA GLN A 105 -9.79 9.00 -1.70
C GLN A 105 -9.51 8.58 -0.25
N GLN A 106 -9.57 7.28 0.04
CA GLN A 106 -9.23 6.76 1.36
C GLN A 106 -7.75 7.00 1.72
N LEU A 107 -6.84 6.88 0.75
CA LEU A 107 -5.42 7.20 0.94
C LEU A 107 -5.21 8.69 1.27
N GLU A 108 -5.95 9.58 0.59
CA GLU A 108 -5.88 11.01 0.83
C GLU A 108 -6.43 11.38 2.22
N GLU A 109 -7.54 10.76 2.64
CA GLU A 109 -8.10 10.92 3.98
C GLU A 109 -7.14 10.42 5.07
N HIS A 110 -6.51 9.27 4.85
CA HIS A 110 -5.54 8.70 5.79
C HIS A 110 -4.25 9.54 5.86
N SER A 111 -3.81 10.09 4.73
CA SER A 111 -2.69 11.04 4.67
C SER A 111 -3.00 12.32 5.47
N LYS A 112 -4.20 12.90 5.29
CA LYS A 112 -4.65 14.06 6.06
C LYS A 112 -4.72 13.76 7.56
N PHE A 113 -5.20 12.58 7.94
CA PHE A 113 -5.23 12.14 9.33
C PHE A 113 -3.83 12.02 9.94
N ASN A 114 -2.90 11.38 9.23
CA ASN A 114 -1.51 11.23 9.67
C ASN A 114 -0.78 12.59 9.74
N MET A 115 -0.98 13.48 8.77
CA MET A 115 -0.45 14.85 8.82
C MET A 115 -1.00 15.66 10.01
N ALA A 116 -2.26 15.44 10.40
CA ALA A 116 -2.84 16.08 11.58
C ALA A 116 -2.23 15.55 12.88
N ARG A 117 -1.88 14.25 12.92
CA ARG A 117 -1.32 13.58 14.09
C ARG A 117 0.18 13.83 14.26
N ASP A 118 0.91 13.89 13.14
CA ASP A 118 2.36 14.12 13.08
C ASP A 118 2.70 15.61 12.97
N LYS A 119 1.71 16.50 13.13
CA LYS A 119 1.96 17.93 13.34
C LYS A 119 2.67 18.06 14.68
N GLY A 120 4.00 17.99 14.63
CA GLY A 120 4.87 18.24 15.76
C GLY A 120 4.52 19.57 16.43
N PRO A 121 4.99 19.80 17.68
CA PRO A 121 4.69 21.03 18.40
C PRO A 121 4.98 22.23 17.50
N VAL A 122 4.00 23.14 17.38
CA VAL A 122 4.09 24.34 16.55
C VAL A 122 5.47 24.95 16.79
N GLY A 123 6.31 24.94 15.76
CA GLY A 123 7.64 25.54 15.85
C GLY A 123 7.43 26.95 16.38
N LYS A 124 7.92 27.23 17.59
CA LYS A 124 7.91 28.60 18.11
C LYS A 124 8.74 29.38 17.10
N GLN A 125 8.07 30.26 16.34
CA GLN A 125 8.74 31.18 15.44
C GLN A 125 9.83 31.86 16.25
N ASP A 126 11.07 31.82 15.75
CA ASP A 126 12.18 32.47 16.43
C ASP A 126 11.81 33.94 16.65
N PRO A 127 12.02 34.49 17.87
CA PRO A 127 11.68 35.87 18.16
C PRO A 127 12.43 36.78 17.19
N SER A 128 11.74 37.82 16.69
CA SER A 128 12.36 38.83 15.85
C SER A 128 13.57 39.44 16.60
N PRO A 129 14.65 39.85 15.90
CA PRO A 129 15.75 40.58 16.51
C PRO A 129 15.29 41.76 17.38
N GLU A 130 14.19 42.40 17.03
CA GLU A 130 13.56 43.47 17.79
C GLU A 130 12.95 42.99 19.12
N ASP A 131 12.29 41.82 19.12
CA ASP A 131 11.72 41.20 20.32
C ASP A 131 12.81 40.76 21.29
N VAL A 132 13.91 40.25 20.75
CA VAL A 132 15.13 39.92 21.50
C VAL A 132 15.70 41.19 22.15
N ALA A 133 15.89 42.27 21.38
CA ALA A 133 16.39 43.53 21.90
C ALA A 133 15.49 44.13 23.00
N LYS A 134 14.17 44.02 22.86
CA LYS A 134 13.20 44.46 23.88
C LYS A 134 13.29 43.64 25.16
N ALA A 135 13.51 42.33 25.06
CA ALA A 135 13.71 41.45 26.20
C ALA A 135 15.00 41.77 26.97
N TYR A 136 16.10 42.05 26.27
CA TYR A 136 17.37 42.46 26.87
C TYR A 136 17.27 43.84 27.56
N LYS A 137 16.61 44.82 26.93
CA LYS A 137 16.35 46.14 27.55
C LYS A 137 15.54 46.02 28.84
N LYS A 138 14.50 45.16 28.87
CA LYS A 138 13.72 44.89 30.10
C LYS A 138 14.56 44.27 31.21
N ARG A 139 15.65 43.58 30.89
CA ARG A 139 16.61 43.01 31.85
C ARG A 139 17.70 43.98 32.26
N GLY A 140 17.62 45.25 31.85
CA GLY A 140 18.61 46.29 32.17
C GLY A 140 19.88 46.22 31.33
N VAL A 141 19.90 45.41 30.27
CA VAL A 141 21.03 45.33 29.33
C VAL A 141 20.88 46.43 28.27
N ILE A 142 21.91 47.27 28.13
CA ILE A 142 21.98 48.28 27.09
C ILE A 142 22.27 47.57 25.76
N VAL A 143 21.32 47.65 24.83
CA VAL A 143 21.44 47.10 23.48
C VAL A 143 21.49 48.28 22.51
N GLU A 144 22.62 48.45 21.83
CA GLU A 144 22.79 49.42 20.74
C GLU A 144 21.84 49.07 19.56
N GLY A 145 21.53 50.06 18.72
CA GLY A 145 20.59 49.90 17.61
C GLY A 145 21.00 48.78 16.64
N VAL A 146 20.02 48.15 16.01
CA VAL A 146 20.25 47.08 15.02
C VAL A 146 21.16 47.61 13.91
N GLN A 147 22.36 47.05 13.79
CA GLN A 147 23.23 47.29 12.64
C GLN A 147 22.82 46.34 11.52
N VAL A 148 22.36 46.91 10.41
CA VAL A 148 22.22 46.18 9.15
C VAL A 148 23.62 46.08 8.56
N VAL A 149 24.24 44.90 8.69
CA VAL A 149 25.47 44.60 7.96
C VAL A 149 25.07 44.32 6.52
N GLN A 150 25.49 45.19 5.59
CA GLN A 150 25.48 44.84 4.17
C GLN A 150 26.62 43.87 3.93
N ASP A 151 26.30 42.58 3.80
CA ASP A 151 27.22 41.59 3.28
C ASP A 151 27.35 41.81 1.77
N ASP A 152 28.34 42.62 1.36
CA ASP A 152 28.81 42.68 -0.03
C ASP A 152 29.77 41.50 -0.26
N TRP A 153 29.21 40.31 -0.44
CA TRP A 153 29.91 39.13 -0.98
C TRP A 153 29.80 39.07 -2.52
#